data_AF-A0A061JJ02-F1
#
_entry.id   AF-A0A061JJ02-F1
#
_cell.length_a   1.000
_cell.length_b   1.000
_cell.length_c   1.000
_cell.angle_alpha   90.00
_cell.angle_beta   90.00
_cell.angle_gamma   90.00
#
_symmetry.space_group_name_H-M   'P 1'
#
loop_
_entity.id
_entity.type
_entity.pdbx_description
1 polymer ?
#
loop_
_entity_poly.entity_id
_entity_poly.type
_entity_poly.pdbx_seq_one_letter_code
_entity_poly.pdbx_strand_id
1 'polypeptide(L)'
;MNMVKKKEIIHAGPPDHLIFRNMVGACFLYRRSTAEKVGIYDDSLFLCEDYEYWLRIASHSKIRPIMKCLYEYRRHSDSLSYKNEREIIAKGISVQKKYYSKFIRTRQEAALFYAHLRARDIYNPFRQLYLLEVLFYNPKQFFTEIYGLAKRKFS
;
A
#
# COMPACT_ATOMS: atom_id res chain seq x y z
N MET A 1 -17.44 -26.16 -13.96
CA MET A 1 -16.03 -25.82 -14.22
C MET A 1 -15.34 -25.60 -12.88
N ASN A 2 -14.51 -26.56 -12.44
CA ASN A 2 -13.90 -26.54 -11.11
C ASN A 2 -12.89 -25.38 -11.02
N MET A 3 -13.23 -24.35 -10.24
CA MET A 3 -12.30 -23.25 -9.96
C MET A 3 -11.11 -23.78 -9.15
N VAL A 4 -9.92 -23.67 -9.74
CA VAL A 4 -8.65 -23.97 -9.08
C VAL A 4 -8.55 -23.12 -7.81
N LYS A 5 -8.62 -23.76 -6.65
CA LYS A 5 -8.34 -23.12 -5.35
C LYS A 5 -6.86 -22.74 -5.31
N LYS A 6 -6.54 -21.50 -5.65
CA LYS A 6 -5.16 -21.00 -5.51
C LYS A 6 -4.92 -20.59 -4.06
N LYS A 7 -4.17 -21.42 -3.32
CA LYS A 7 -3.62 -21.04 -2.02
C LYS A 7 -2.46 -20.08 -2.26
N GLU A 8 -2.52 -18.90 -1.66
CA GLU A 8 -1.45 -17.91 -1.74
C GLU A 8 -0.89 -17.68 -0.33
N ILE A 9 0.41 -17.88 -0.18
CA ILE A 9 1.14 -17.61 1.06
C ILE A 9 1.57 -16.15 1.02
N ILE A 10 1.05 -15.33 1.93
CA ILE A 10 1.43 -13.93 2.05
C ILE A 10 2.49 -13.82 3.14
N HIS A 11 3.72 -13.49 2.74
CA HIS A 11 4.79 -13.15 3.68
C HIS A 11 4.66 -11.69 4.12
N ALA A 12 4.83 -11.44 5.41
CA ALA A 12 4.93 -10.09 5.93
C ALA A 12 6.23 -9.42 5.40
N GLY A 13 6.13 -8.17 4.95
CA GLY A 13 7.26 -7.39 4.45
C GLY A 13 7.96 -6.57 5.54
N PRO A 14 9.04 -5.83 5.19
CA PRO A 14 9.71 -4.92 6.11
C PRO A 14 8.71 -3.86 6.60
N PRO A 15 8.72 -3.47 7.90
CA PRO A 15 7.78 -2.46 8.41
C PRO A 15 7.78 -1.14 7.63
N ASP A 16 8.93 -0.77 7.07
CA ASP A 16 9.09 0.46 6.26
C ASP A 16 8.28 0.42 4.96
N HIS A 17 7.87 -0.78 4.50
CA HIS A 17 7.03 -0.91 3.32
C HIS A 17 5.54 -0.67 3.61
N LEU A 18 5.15 -0.48 4.88
CA LEU A 18 3.75 -0.33 5.27
C LEU A 18 3.13 0.92 4.63
N ILE A 19 3.89 2.00 4.47
CA ILE A 19 3.40 3.19 3.75
C ILE A 19 3.12 2.93 2.27
N PHE A 20 3.67 1.89 1.65
CA PHE A 20 3.45 1.58 0.24
C PHE A 20 2.37 0.53 0.00
N ARG A 21 2.13 -0.36 0.97
CA ARG A 21 1.11 -1.43 0.85
C ARG A 21 0.69 -1.98 2.21
N ASN A 22 -0.54 -2.48 2.28
CA ASN A 22 -1.01 -3.23 3.44
C ASN A 22 -0.34 -4.61 3.47
N MET A 23 0.51 -4.87 4.48
CA MET A 23 1.29 -6.12 4.61
C MET A 23 0.94 -6.92 5.87
N VAL A 24 0.05 -6.42 6.73
CA VAL A 24 -0.28 -7.07 8.00
C VAL A 24 -1.19 -8.28 7.76
N GLY A 25 -2.07 -8.19 6.76
CA GLY A 25 -2.99 -9.27 6.41
C GLY A 25 -3.99 -9.58 7.53
N ALA A 26 -4.49 -10.82 7.58
CA ALA A 26 -5.56 -11.24 8.48
C ALA A 26 -5.07 -11.99 9.73
N CYS A 27 -3.76 -12.12 9.91
CA CYS A 27 -3.17 -12.80 11.08
C CYS A 27 -2.25 -11.84 11.83
N PHE A 28 -2.84 -11.15 12.80
CA PHE A 28 -2.15 -10.15 13.61
C PHE A 28 -2.59 -10.25 15.06
N LEU A 29 -1.73 -9.77 15.95
CA LEU A 29 -2.02 -9.56 17.36
C LEU A 29 -1.41 -8.23 17.78
N TYR A 30 -2.11 -7.50 18.63
CA TYR A 30 -1.61 -6.29 19.27
C TYR A 30 -2.16 -6.20 20.69
N ARG A 31 -1.50 -5.39 21.54
CA ARG A 31 -1.90 -5.23 22.94
C ARG A 31 -3.20 -4.44 23.02
N ARG A 32 -4.05 -4.73 24.00
CA ARG A 32 -5.25 -3.93 24.30
C ARG A 32 -4.90 -2.43 24.45
N SER A 33 -3.83 -2.13 25.18
CA SER A 33 -3.36 -0.75 25.37
C SER A 33 -2.97 -0.04 24.07
N THR A 34 -2.57 -0.78 23.03
CA THR A 34 -2.37 -0.21 21.69
C THR A 34 -3.71 0.23 21.12
N ALA A 35 -4.74 -0.62 21.19
CA ALA A 35 -6.10 -0.33 20.71
C ALA A 35 -6.69 0.91 21.40
N GLU A 36 -6.63 0.94 22.73
CA GLU A 36 -7.14 2.05 23.55
C GLU A 36 -6.46 3.38 23.18
N LYS A 37 -5.17 3.34 22.83
CA LYS A 37 -4.42 4.52 22.41
C LYS A 37 -4.75 4.98 20.99
N VAL A 38 -4.95 4.06 20.05
CA VAL A 38 -5.17 4.43 18.63
C VAL A 38 -6.64 4.67 18.30
N GLY A 39 -7.57 4.13 19.10
CA GLY A 39 -9.01 4.18 18.86
C GLY A 39 -9.50 3.03 17.99
N ILE A 40 -10.69 3.18 17.42
CA ILE A 40 -11.33 2.19 16.53
C ILE A 40 -11.02 2.46 15.06
N TYR A 41 -11.47 1.57 14.18
CA TYR A 41 -11.46 1.76 12.73
C TYR A 41 -12.22 3.02 12.32
N ASP A 42 -11.78 3.62 11.21
CA ASP A 42 -12.47 4.75 10.60
C ASP A 42 -13.47 4.20 9.56
N ASP A 43 -14.76 4.22 9.89
CA ASP A 43 -15.82 3.63 9.07
C ASP A 43 -15.95 4.31 7.69
N SER A 44 -15.46 5.56 7.54
CA SER A 44 -15.42 6.23 6.24
C SER A 44 -14.44 5.57 5.25
N LEU A 45 -13.53 4.74 5.76
CA LEU A 45 -12.49 4.07 5.00
C LEU A 45 -12.81 2.62 4.67
N PHE A 46 -14.08 2.19 4.71
CA PHE A 46 -14.49 0.85 4.29
C PHE A 46 -13.72 0.36 3.04
N LEU A 47 -13.20 -0.88 3.07
CA LEU A 47 -12.23 -1.51 2.16
C LEU A 47 -10.73 -1.17 2.40
N CYS A 48 -10.43 -0.19 3.23
CA CYS A 48 -9.07 0.30 3.54
C CYS A 48 -8.92 0.69 5.02
N GLU A 49 -9.91 0.39 5.86
CA GLU A 49 -9.95 0.72 7.28
C GLU A 49 -8.83 0.02 8.04
N ASP A 50 -8.54 -1.23 7.69
CA ASP A 50 -7.46 -2.01 8.26
C ASP A 50 -6.10 -1.40 7.91
N TYR A 51 -5.92 -0.99 6.66
CA TYR A 51 -4.69 -0.39 6.19
C TYR A 51 -4.37 0.92 6.91
N GLU A 52 -5.37 1.80 7.04
CA GLU A 52 -5.24 3.03 7.80
C GLU A 52 -4.90 2.77 9.26
N TYR A 53 -5.58 1.80 9.86
CA TYR A 53 -5.38 1.42 11.24
C TYR A 53 -3.95 0.93 11.51
N TRP A 54 -3.37 0.16 10.58
CA TRP A 54 -1.98 -0.28 10.70
C TRP A 54 -0.98 0.87 10.62
N LEU A 55 -1.22 1.86 9.74
CA LEU A 55 -0.39 3.07 9.68
C LEU A 55 -0.51 3.93 10.94
N ARG A 56 -1.72 4.01 11.50
CA ARG A 56 -1.99 4.70 12.77
C ARG A 56 -1.28 4.03 13.95
N ILE A 57 -1.31 2.69 14.02
CA ILE A 57 -0.54 1.92 15.00
C ILE A 57 0.96 2.12 14.81
N ALA A 58 1.46 1.98 13.57
CA ALA A 58 2.88 2.14 13.26
C ALA A 58 3.41 3.55 13.58
N SER A 59 2.54 4.57 13.56
CA SER A 59 2.87 5.94 13.96
C SER A 59 3.17 6.09 15.47
N HIS A 60 2.79 5.11 16.30
CA HIS A 60 2.92 5.15 17.76
C HIS A 60 3.62 3.93 18.36
N SER A 61 3.80 2.85 17.60
CA SER A 61 4.29 1.56 18.07
C SER A 61 5.05 0.84 16.97
N LYS A 62 6.04 0.00 17.34
CA LYS A 62 6.75 -0.84 16.37
C LYS A 62 5.90 -2.06 16.01
N ILE A 63 5.68 -2.28 14.72
CA ILE A 63 5.10 -3.52 14.19
C ILE A 63 6.23 -4.46 13.81
N ARG A 64 6.12 -5.74 14.19
CA ARG A 64 7.12 -6.76 13.85
C ARG A 64 6.48 -7.90 13.05
N PRO A 65 7.02 -8.25 11.87
CA PRO A 65 6.52 -9.37 11.10
C PRO A 65 6.91 -10.69 11.77
N ILE A 66 6.03 -11.70 11.66
CA ILE A 66 6.39 -13.10 11.89
C ILE A 66 6.55 -13.75 10.53
N MET A 67 7.78 -14.15 10.19
CA MET A 67 8.10 -14.74 8.88
C MET A 67 7.66 -16.21 8.79
N LYS A 68 6.40 -16.49 9.09
CA LYS A 68 5.76 -17.81 9.02
C LYS A 68 4.43 -17.69 8.28
N CYS A 69 4.08 -18.70 7.50
CA CYS A 69 2.76 -18.81 6.90
C CYS A 69 1.75 -19.22 7.99
N LEU A 70 1.10 -18.23 8.60
CA LEU A 70 0.14 -18.44 9.70
C LEU A 70 -1.32 -18.32 9.26
N TYR A 71 -1.58 -18.05 7.98
CA TYR A 71 -2.92 -17.82 7.47
C TYR A 71 -3.03 -18.21 5.99
N GLU A 72 -4.12 -18.86 5.62
CA GLU A 72 -4.45 -19.17 4.22
C GLU A 72 -5.63 -18.31 3.75
N TYR A 73 -5.45 -17.63 2.62
CA TYR A 73 -6.55 -16.90 1.97
C TYR A 73 -7.28 -17.79 0.97
N ARG A 74 -8.62 -17.71 0.97
CA ARG A 74 -9.45 -18.17 -0.14
C ARG A 74 -9.72 -17.00 -1.07
N ARG A 75 -9.24 -17.06 -2.31
CA ARG A 75 -9.52 -16.06 -3.35
C ARG A 75 -10.45 -16.65 -4.40
N HIS A 76 -11.44 -15.86 -4.82
CA HIS A 76 -12.32 -16.14 -5.94
C HIS A 76 -12.74 -14.82 -6.59
N SER A 77 -13.28 -14.87 -7.81
CA SER A 77 -13.73 -13.69 -8.57
C SER A 77 -14.78 -12.86 -7.84
N ASP A 78 -15.58 -13.48 -6.98
CA ASP A 78 -16.55 -12.76 -6.15
C ASP A 78 -16.00 -12.14 -4.86
N SER A 79 -14.68 -12.20 -4.65
CA SER A 79 -14.07 -11.57 -3.48
C SER A 79 -14.23 -10.06 -3.49
N LEU A 80 -14.42 -9.48 -2.30
CA LEU A 80 -14.63 -8.06 -2.11
C LEU A 80 -13.52 -7.21 -2.76
N SER A 81 -12.27 -7.65 -2.65
CA SER A 81 -11.12 -6.96 -3.23
C SER A 81 -11.13 -6.96 -4.76
N TYR A 82 -11.65 -8.02 -5.39
CA TYR A 82 -11.73 -8.10 -6.85
C TYR A 82 -12.83 -7.16 -7.38
N LYS A 83 -13.98 -7.09 -6.71
CA LYS A 83 -15.10 -6.25 -7.13
C LYS A 83 -14.87 -4.75 -6.93
N ASN A 84 -14.01 -4.37 -5.98
CA ASN A 84 -13.85 -2.97 -5.57
C ASN A 84 -12.42 -2.44 -5.77
N GLU A 85 -11.66 -2.98 -6.72
CA GLU A 85 -10.24 -2.62 -6.94
C GLU A 85 -10.03 -1.11 -7.10
N ARG A 86 -10.88 -0.44 -7.90
CA ARG A 86 -10.79 1.01 -8.12
C ARG A 86 -10.94 1.82 -6.83
N GLU A 87 -11.91 1.46 -6.00
CA GLU A 87 -12.16 2.15 -4.73
C GLU A 87 -11.03 1.89 -3.73
N ILE A 88 -10.54 0.65 -3.65
CA ILE A 88 -9.38 0.27 -2.83
C ILE A 88 -8.13 1.04 -3.23
N ILE A 89 -7.90 1.24 -4.54
CA ILE A 89 -6.76 2.03 -5.03
C ILE A 89 -6.93 3.49 -4.62
N ALA A 90 -8.09 4.10 -4.88
CA ALA A 90 -8.35 5.51 -4.57
C ALA A 90 -8.24 5.80 -3.06
N LYS A 91 -8.92 5.00 -2.22
CA LYS A 91 -8.83 5.11 -0.75
C LYS A 91 -7.44 4.79 -0.23
N GLY A 92 -6.78 3.78 -0.80
CA GLY A 92 -5.39 3.48 -0.45
C GLY A 92 -4.46 4.66 -0.70
N ILE A 93 -4.61 5.36 -1.83
CA ILE A 93 -3.82 6.55 -2.15
C ILE A 93 -4.13 7.71 -1.20
N SER A 94 -5.40 7.93 -0.83
CA SER A 94 -5.75 8.99 0.13
C SER A 94 -5.14 8.72 1.50
N VAL A 95 -5.19 7.47 1.98
CA VAL A 95 -4.53 7.03 3.22
C VAL A 95 -3.01 7.22 3.13
N GLN A 96 -2.38 6.84 2.02
CA GLN A 96 -0.94 7.04 1.81
C GLN A 96 -0.53 8.51 1.90
N LYS A 97 -1.30 9.40 1.26
CA LYS A 97 -1.07 10.85 1.34
C LYS A 97 -1.28 11.39 2.76
N LYS A 98 -2.32 10.94 3.47
CA LYS A 98 -2.60 11.31 4.88
C LYS A 98 -1.39 11.03 5.80
N TYR A 99 -0.71 9.91 5.58
CA TYR A 99 0.42 9.48 6.41
C TYR A 99 1.80 9.85 5.85
N TYR A 100 1.87 10.54 4.71
CA TYR A 100 3.12 10.88 4.02
C TYR A 100 4.20 11.47 4.96
N SER A 101 3.86 12.52 5.70
CA SER A 101 4.80 13.24 6.58
C SER A 101 5.30 12.42 7.78
N LYS A 102 4.60 11.34 8.14
CA LYS A 102 4.99 10.45 9.26
C LYS A 102 6.09 9.48 8.83
N PHE A 103 6.02 8.97 7.60
CA PHE A 103 6.87 7.87 7.11
C PHE A 103 7.92 8.30 6.09
N ILE A 104 7.69 9.38 5.34
CA ILE A 104 8.61 9.87 4.32
C ILE A 104 9.42 11.03 4.90
N ARG A 105 10.75 10.88 4.96
CA ARG A 105 11.64 11.83 5.65
C ARG A 105 12.70 12.42 4.75
N THR A 106 13.05 11.73 3.68
CA THR A 106 14.10 12.14 2.75
C THR A 106 13.53 12.45 1.36
N ARG A 107 14.27 13.25 0.59
CA ARG A 107 13.94 13.52 -0.82
C ARG A 107 13.96 12.25 -1.67
N GLN A 108 14.84 11.30 -1.35
CA GLN A 108 14.88 10.00 -2.03
C GLN A 108 13.58 9.22 -1.81
N GLU A 109 13.13 9.11 -0.56
CA GLU A 109 11.88 8.44 -0.22
C GLU A 109 10.67 9.15 -0.84
N ALA A 110 10.67 10.48 -0.86
CA ALA A 110 9.64 11.27 -1.54
C ALA A 110 9.52 10.92 -3.02
N ALA A 111 10.65 10.89 -3.75
CA ALA A 111 10.65 10.49 -5.15
C ALA A 111 10.12 9.06 -5.36
N LEU A 112 10.53 8.12 -4.51
CA LEU A 112 10.02 6.74 -4.55
C LEU A 112 8.52 6.66 -4.23
N PHE A 113 8.03 7.49 -3.30
CA PHE A 113 6.62 7.58 -2.95
C PHE A 113 5.77 8.06 -4.12
N TYR A 114 6.17 9.14 -4.80
CA TYR A 114 5.42 9.62 -5.97
C TYR A 114 5.53 8.65 -7.17
N ALA A 115 6.67 7.98 -7.36
CA ALA A 115 6.79 6.91 -8.34
C ALA A 115 5.84 5.74 -8.04
N HIS A 116 5.71 5.37 -6.76
CA HIS A 116 4.75 4.37 -6.30
C HIS A 116 3.29 4.82 -6.54
N LEU A 117 2.92 6.05 -6.19
CA LEU A 117 1.58 6.58 -6.46
C LEU A 117 1.26 6.53 -7.96
N ARG A 118 2.21 6.92 -8.82
CA ARG A 118 2.09 6.81 -10.29
C ARG A 118 1.81 5.39 -10.76
N ALA A 119 2.53 4.42 -10.22
CA ALA A 119 2.36 3.01 -10.59
C ALA A 119 1.02 2.44 -10.08
N ARG A 120 0.58 2.86 -8.90
CA ARG A 120 -0.64 2.37 -8.23
C ARG A 120 -1.91 3.01 -8.77
N ASP A 121 -1.90 4.29 -9.13
CA ASP A 121 -3.08 5.08 -9.53
C ASP A 121 -3.55 4.78 -10.97
N ILE A 122 -3.74 3.49 -11.28
CA ILE A 122 -3.94 3.00 -12.66
C ILE A 122 -5.24 3.50 -13.33
N TYR A 123 -6.23 3.91 -12.53
CA TYR A 123 -7.51 4.42 -13.01
C TYR A 123 -7.54 5.95 -13.16
N ASN A 124 -6.48 6.65 -12.73
CA ASN A 124 -6.37 8.09 -12.90
C ASN A 124 -5.68 8.42 -14.24
N PRO A 125 -6.37 9.08 -15.19
CA PRO A 125 -5.77 9.43 -16.48
C PRO A 125 -4.60 10.41 -16.34
N PHE A 126 -4.55 11.18 -15.26
CA PHE A 126 -3.49 12.14 -14.97
C PHE A 126 -2.36 11.57 -14.11
N ARG A 127 -2.32 10.25 -13.88
CA ARG A 127 -1.28 9.62 -13.02
C ARG A 127 0.15 9.97 -13.44
N GLN A 128 0.41 10.29 -14.71
CA GLN A 128 1.75 10.68 -15.16
C GLN A 128 2.23 12.02 -14.58
N LEU A 129 1.33 12.87 -14.07
CA LEU A 129 1.71 14.13 -13.41
C LEU A 129 2.51 13.92 -12.13
N TYR A 130 2.40 12.75 -11.47
CA TYR A 130 3.28 12.40 -10.35
C TYR A 130 4.76 12.40 -10.75
N LEU A 131 5.11 12.26 -12.04
CA LEU A 131 6.50 12.36 -12.50
C LEU A 131 7.10 13.76 -12.27
N LEU A 132 6.28 14.82 -12.22
CA LEU A 132 6.77 16.16 -11.89
C LEU A 132 7.31 16.22 -10.46
N GLU A 133 6.61 15.57 -9.52
CA GLU A 133 7.08 15.41 -8.14
C GLU A 133 8.34 14.53 -8.09
N VAL A 134 8.36 13.41 -8.83
CA VAL A 134 9.56 12.56 -8.91
C VAL A 134 10.77 13.36 -9.40
N LEU A 135 10.61 14.16 -10.46
CA LEU A 135 11.66 15.04 -10.99
C LEU A 135 12.10 16.06 -9.95
N PHE A 136 11.14 16.72 -9.30
CA PHE A 136 11.40 17.73 -8.27
C PHE A 136 12.24 17.16 -7.12
N TYR A 137 11.93 15.96 -6.64
CA TYR A 137 12.63 15.34 -5.51
C TYR A 137 13.93 14.63 -5.91
N ASN A 138 13.93 13.87 -7.01
CA ASN A 138 15.09 13.15 -7.54
C ASN A 138 15.06 12.99 -9.08
N PRO A 139 15.82 13.82 -9.81
CA PRO A 139 15.94 13.72 -11.27
C PRO A 139 16.46 12.37 -11.80
N LYS A 140 17.38 11.70 -11.09
CA LYS A 140 17.91 10.39 -11.49
C LYS A 140 16.81 9.32 -11.45
N GLN A 141 15.97 9.35 -10.43
CA GLN A 141 14.80 8.46 -10.34
C GLN A 141 13.81 8.75 -11.46
N PHE A 142 13.56 10.03 -11.77
CA PHE A 142 12.68 10.42 -12.87
C PHE A 142 13.12 9.79 -14.20
N PHE A 143 14.40 9.90 -14.59
CA PHE A 143 14.89 9.29 -15.83
C PHE A 143 14.75 7.76 -15.83
N THR A 144 14.89 7.12 -14.66
CA THR A 144 14.66 5.68 -14.50
C THR A 144 13.19 5.32 -14.77
N GLU A 145 12.25 6.10 -14.25
CA GLU A 145 10.81 5.92 -14.53
C GLU A 145 10.46 6.12 -16.01
N ILE A 146 11.02 7.17 -16.64
CA ILE A 146 10.81 7.46 -18.06
C ILE A 146 11.36 6.32 -18.94
N TYR A 147 12.58 5.87 -18.67
CA TYR A 147 13.16 4.73 -19.39
C TYR A 147 12.29 3.48 -19.27
N GLY A 148 11.81 3.17 -18.06
CA GLY A 148 10.89 2.05 -17.82
C GLY A 148 9.55 2.18 -18.55
N LEU A 149 9.02 3.40 -18.71
CA LEU A 149 7.81 3.65 -19.52
C LEU A 149 8.06 3.42 -21.01
N ALA A 150 9.18 3.95 -21.54
CA ALA A 150 9.55 3.75 -22.94
C ALA A 150 9.70 2.25 -23.25
N LYS A 151 10.45 1.52 -22.43
CA LYS A 151 10.67 0.08 -22.61
C LYS A 151 9.37 -0.73 -22.68
N ARG A 152 8.36 -0.41 -21.87
CA ARG A 152 7.06 -1.10 -21.88
C ARG A 152 6.17 -0.76 -23.08
N LYS A 153 6.40 0.38 -23.73
CA LYS A 153 5.61 0.82 -24.89
C LYS A 153 6.16 0.26 -26.21
N PHE A 154 7.45 -0.07 -26.24
CA PHE A 154 8.16 -0.55 -27.42
C PHE A 154 8.65 -2.01 -27.28
N SER A 155 8.07 -2.77 -26.34
CA SER A 155 8.26 -4.21 -26.15
C SER A 155 6.92 -4.90 -26.22
#